data_AF-A0AAN6SX52-F1
#
_entry.id   AF-A0AAN6SX52-F1
#
_cell.length_a   1.000
_cell.length_b   1.000
_cell.length_c   1.000
_cell.angle_alpha   90.00
_cell.angle_beta   90.00
_cell.angle_gamma   90.00
#
_symmetry.space_group_name_H-M   'P 1'
#
loop_
_entity.id
_entity.type
_entity.pdbx_description
1 polymer ?
#
loop_
_entity_poly.entity_id
_entity_poly.type
_entity_poly.pdbx_seq_one_letter_code
_entity_poly.pdbx_strand_id
1 'polypeptide(L)'
;PDGELVTPDKLAAWLNEDILLRRVNKKPATRKGRARVRARQPAVRREQAALAEVKALAETLEVPLAEAVTLLANDREDYVPPTGLTPPDDSDGDDSGDGERSLLTRSTIDAYIAAVMELWRVQVAHGNKNTENPRGAAVRGFLEQRSRRRHRLDRDSYKDRGSDGIQAGYSDNEWLRIHEYLLSGAAQAPQHFRTRVDLLFGHYYLLRGENRRKMELADLSLLDYRQRKAQLDAAAL
;
A
#
# COMPACT_ATOMS: atom_id res chain seq x y z
N PRO A 1 -20.59 -40.51 -12.65
CA PRO A 1 -19.81 -39.64 -11.74
C PRO A 1 -20.69 -39.25 -10.56
N ASP A 2 -20.53 -39.97 -9.45
CA ASP A 2 -21.37 -39.82 -8.25
C ASP A 2 -21.21 -38.41 -7.66
N GLY A 3 -22.08 -37.51 -8.11
CA GLY A 3 -22.09 -36.11 -7.74
C GLY A 3 -22.75 -35.97 -6.38
N GLU A 4 -21.94 -35.95 -5.33
CA GLU A 4 -22.42 -35.67 -3.99
C GLU A 4 -23.25 -34.37 -3.95
N LEU A 5 -24.47 -34.47 -3.43
CA LEU A 5 -25.38 -33.34 -3.28
C LEU A 5 -24.82 -32.32 -2.28
N VAL A 6 -24.96 -31.02 -2.59
CA VAL A 6 -24.56 -29.93 -1.70
C VAL A 6 -25.57 -29.78 -0.57
N THR A 7 -25.32 -30.40 0.59
CA THR A 7 -26.20 -30.25 1.77
C THR A 7 -25.71 -29.15 2.71
N PRO A 8 -26.58 -28.61 3.59
CA PRO A 8 -26.18 -27.60 4.59
C PRO A 8 -25.02 -28.05 5.48
N ASP A 9 -25.03 -29.30 5.93
CA ASP A 9 -23.98 -29.86 6.80
C ASP A 9 -22.65 -29.99 6.07
N LYS A 10 -22.67 -30.39 4.79
CA LYS A 10 -21.46 -30.49 3.98
C LYS A 10 -20.82 -29.12 3.73
N LEU A 11 -21.63 -28.11 3.41
CA LEU A 11 -21.12 -26.74 3.27
C LEU A 11 -20.54 -26.23 4.59
N ALA A 12 -21.22 -26.49 5.71
CA ALA A 12 -20.74 -26.10 7.04
C ALA A 12 -19.42 -26.77 7.42
N ALA A 13 -19.30 -28.08 7.20
CA ALA A 13 -18.08 -28.86 7.44
C ALA A 13 -16.92 -28.36 6.56
N TRP A 14 -17.16 -28.25 5.25
CA TRP A 14 -16.16 -27.75 4.30
C TRP A 14 -15.68 -26.33 4.63
N LEU A 15 -16.60 -25.45 5.05
CA LEU A 15 -16.24 -24.09 5.42
C LEU A 15 -15.36 -24.06 6.67
N ASN A 16 -15.64 -24.90 7.66
CA ASN A 16 -14.87 -24.97 8.90
C ASN A 16 -13.49 -25.65 8.71
N GLU A 17 -13.45 -26.75 7.99
CA GLU A 17 -12.26 -27.61 7.84
C GLU A 17 -11.29 -27.11 6.78
N ASP A 18 -11.78 -26.50 5.71
CA ASP A 18 -10.93 -26.07 4.59
C ASP A 18 -10.85 -24.53 4.52
N ILE A 19 -11.97 -23.86 4.23
CA ILE A 19 -11.95 -22.42 3.91
C ILE A 19 -11.51 -21.54 5.07
N LEU A 20 -11.96 -21.81 6.30
CA LEU A 20 -11.61 -21.00 7.46
C LEU A 20 -10.17 -21.23 7.95
N LEU A 21 -9.58 -22.39 7.64
CA LEU A 21 -8.19 -22.72 7.96
C LEU A 21 -7.21 -22.15 6.93
N ARG A 22 -7.65 -21.89 5.70
CA ARG A 22 -6.80 -21.26 4.65
C ARG A 22 -6.24 -19.92 5.13
N ARG A 23 -4.91 -19.82 5.04
CA ARG A 23 -4.15 -18.60 5.32
C ARG A 23 -3.55 -18.09 4.03
N VAL A 24 -3.57 -16.77 3.84
CA VAL A 24 -2.97 -16.11 2.69
C VAL A 24 -1.75 -15.36 3.16
N ASN A 25 -0.66 -15.46 2.42
CA ASN A 25 0.54 -14.66 2.68
C ASN A 25 0.15 -13.19 2.63
N LYS A 26 0.29 -12.52 3.78
CA LYS A 26 0.07 -11.08 3.87
C LYS A 26 1.21 -10.46 3.09
N LYS A 27 0.95 -9.93 1.89
CA LYS A 27 1.94 -9.12 1.20
C LYS A 27 2.37 -8.04 2.19
N PRO A 28 3.68 -7.85 2.44
CA PRO A 28 4.14 -6.87 3.41
C PRO A 28 3.48 -5.55 3.04
N ALA A 29 2.75 -4.97 4.00
CA ALA A 29 2.17 -3.66 3.82
C ALA A 29 3.33 -2.72 3.54
N THR A 30 3.54 -2.38 2.28
CA THR A 30 4.55 -1.40 1.90
C THR A 30 4.15 -0.14 2.64
N ARG A 31 4.87 0.21 3.73
CA ARG A 31 4.80 1.51 4.38
C ARG A 31 5.31 2.52 3.34
N LYS A 32 4.44 2.88 2.40
CA LYS A 32 4.76 3.76 1.28
C LYS A 32 4.79 5.19 1.79
N GLY A 33 5.85 5.91 1.43
CA GLY A 33 5.87 7.37 1.48
C GLY A 33 7.00 7.94 2.32
N ARG A 34 6.86 7.95 3.65
CA ARG A 34 7.66 8.87 4.48
C ARG A 34 9.01 8.35 4.97
N ALA A 35 9.11 7.09 5.37
CA ALA A 35 10.39 6.54 5.88
C ALA A 35 11.44 6.40 4.74
N ARG A 36 11.00 6.04 3.54
CA ARG A 36 11.89 5.73 2.40
C ARG A 36 12.58 6.97 1.82
N VAL A 37 11.95 8.15 1.88
CA VAL A 37 12.57 9.41 1.42
C VAL A 37 13.55 9.96 2.46
N ARG A 38 13.20 9.91 3.75
CA ARG A 38 14.06 10.42 4.84
C ARG A 38 15.28 9.54 5.10
N ALA A 39 15.18 8.23 4.87
CA ALA A 39 16.30 7.28 4.95
C ALA A 39 17.19 7.27 3.68
N ARG A 40 16.70 7.76 2.54
CA ARG A 40 17.47 7.79 1.27
C ARG A 40 18.67 8.71 1.31
N GLN A 41 18.55 9.90 1.93
CA GLN A 41 19.68 10.85 1.99
C GLN A 41 20.90 10.34 2.77
N PRO A 42 20.78 9.77 3.99
CA PRO A 42 21.93 9.20 4.68
C PRO A 42 22.44 7.92 4.01
N ALA A 43 21.57 7.11 3.40
CA ALA A 43 21.97 5.91 2.67
C ALA A 43 22.80 6.23 1.42
N VAL A 44 22.37 7.20 0.60
CA VAL A 44 23.12 7.64 -0.59
C VAL A 44 24.49 8.21 -0.21
N ARG A 45 24.59 8.97 0.89
CA ARG A 45 25.89 9.46 1.38
C ARG A 45 26.82 8.33 1.84
N ARG A 46 26.29 7.32 2.54
CA ARG A 46 27.06 6.13 2.95
C ARG A 46 27.54 5.33 1.76
N GLU A 47 26.68 5.14 0.76
CA GLU A 47 27.02 4.42 -0.47
C GLU A 47 28.09 5.16 -1.28
N GLN A 48 28.01 6.49 -1.37
CA GLN A 48 29.06 7.30 -2.00
C GLN A 48 30.39 7.25 -1.24
N ALA A 49 30.37 7.26 0.10
CA ALA A 49 31.56 7.13 0.92
C ALA A 49 32.20 5.74 0.77
N ALA A 50 31.41 4.67 0.78
CA ALA A 50 31.89 3.31 0.57
C ALA A 50 32.51 3.12 -0.82
N LEU A 51 31.90 3.69 -1.87
CA LEU A 51 32.46 3.68 -3.22
C LEU A 51 33.79 4.45 -3.31
N ALA A 52 33.92 5.58 -2.60
CA ALA A 52 35.14 6.36 -2.57
C ALA A 52 36.28 5.61 -1.86
N GLU A 53 35.96 4.94 -0.74
CA GLU A 53 36.93 4.13 0.02
C GLU A 53 37.45 2.95 -0.80
N VAL A 54 36.55 2.22 -1.48
CA VAL A 54 36.93 1.11 -2.37
C VAL A 54 37.84 1.60 -3.50
N LYS A 55 37.51 2.73 -4.12
CA LYS A 55 38.33 3.29 -5.21
C LYS A 55 39.72 3.73 -4.73
N ALA A 56 39.80 4.37 -3.56
CA ALA A 56 41.08 4.79 -2.98
C ALA A 56 41.97 3.60 -2.64
N LEU A 57 41.39 2.52 -2.09
CA LEU A 57 42.13 1.30 -1.78
C LEU A 57 42.57 0.55 -3.03
N ALA A 58 41.70 0.46 -4.05
CA ALA A 58 42.04 -0.10 -5.35
C ALA A 58 43.20 0.66 -6.03
N GLU A 59 43.20 1.99 -5.95
CA GLU A 59 44.26 2.85 -6.50
C GLU A 59 45.57 2.71 -5.72
N THR A 60 45.51 2.63 -4.39
CA THR A 60 46.70 2.53 -3.53
C THR A 60 47.40 1.18 -3.65
N LEU A 61 46.64 0.10 -3.81
CA LEU A 61 47.17 -1.27 -3.88
C LEU A 61 47.33 -1.79 -5.32
N GLU A 62 46.90 -1.02 -6.33
CA GLU A 62 46.83 -1.44 -7.75
C GLU A 62 46.02 -2.74 -7.98
N VAL A 63 44.97 -2.93 -7.20
CA VAL A 63 44.12 -4.12 -7.18
C VAL A 63 42.77 -3.81 -7.86
N PRO A 64 42.15 -4.75 -8.60
CA PRO A 64 40.83 -4.51 -9.21
C PRO A 64 39.76 -4.17 -8.17
N LEU A 65 38.79 -3.33 -8.55
CA LEU A 65 37.74 -2.82 -7.65
C LEU A 65 36.98 -3.94 -6.91
N ALA A 66 36.74 -5.08 -7.55
CA ALA A 66 36.05 -6.22 -6.95
C ALA A 66 36.84 -6.84 -5.80
N GLU A 67 38.17 -6.89 -5.91
CA GLU A 67 39.06 -7.44 -4.89
C GLU A 67 39.32 -6.42 -3.77
N ALA A 68 39.31 -5.12 -4.07
CA ALA A 68 39.31 -4.08 -3.03
C ALA A 68 38.06 -4.15 -2.12
N VAL A 69 36.89 -4.51 -2.67
CA VAL A 69 35.65 -4.72 -1.90
C VAL A 69 35.77 -5.92 -0.96
N THR A 70 36.34 -7.04 -1.43
CA THR A 70 36.52 -8.24 -0.60
C THR A 70 37.54 -8.02 0.51
N LEU A 71 38.63 -7.29 0.23
CA LEU A 71 39.63 -6.94 1.25
C LEU A 71 39.00 -6.06 2.36
N LEU A 72 38.19 -5.06 2.00
CA LEU A 72 37.49 -4.22 2.99
C LEU A 72 36.46 -5.01 3.81
N ALA A 73 35.76 -5.95 3.19
CA ALA A 73 34.80 -6.81 3.88
C ALA A 73 35.49 -7.79 4.86
N ASN A 74 36.70 -8.25 4.53
CA ASN A 74 37.47 -9.15 5.40
C ASN A 74 38.09 -8.41 6.61
N ASP A 75 38.47 -7.14 6.45
CA ASP A 75 39.09 -6.33 7.52
C ASP A 75 38.08 -5.75 8.51
N ARG A 76 36.79 -5.67 8.14
CA ARG A 76 35.74 -5.04 8.95
C ARG A 76 34.43 -5.83 8.91
N GLU A 77 34.06 -6.40 10.07
CA GLU A 77 32.83 -7.20 10.22
C GLU A 77 31.54 -6.41 9.90
N ASP A 78 31.52 -5.09 10.15
CA ASP A 78 30.36 -4.23 9.89
C ASP A 78 30.41 -3.50 8.53
N TYR A 79 31.31 -3.90 7.62
CA TYR A 79 31.44 -3.24 6.32
C TYR A 79 30.26 -3.60 5.41
N VAL A 80 29.55 -2.57 4.96
CA VAL A 80 28.48 -2.71 3.97
C VAL A 80 29.04 -2.34 2.59
N PRO A 81 29.27 -3.32 1.70
CA PRO A 81 29.82 -3.07 0.38
C PRO A 81 28.83 -2.25 -0.47
N PRO A 82 29.34 -1.42 -1.39
CA PRO A 82 28.49 -0.64 -2.27
C PRO A 82 27.69 -1.54 -3.21
N THR A 83 26.38 -1.30 -3.28
CA THR A 83 25.36 -2.16 -3.92
C THR A 83 25.65 -2.54 -5.38
N GLY A 84 26.44 -1.74 -6.10
CA GLY A 84 26.78 -1.97 -7.50
C GLY A 84 28.05 -2.80 -7.76
N LEU A 85 28.80 -3.19 -6.72
CA LEU A 85 30.07 -3.91 -6.85
C LEU A 85 30.08 -5.28 -6.16
N THR A 86 29.01 -5.65 -5.45
CA THR A 86 28.84 -7.00 -4.90
C THR A 86 28.47 -7.96 -6.04
N PRO A 87 29.13 -9.13 -6.18
CA PRO A 87 28.60 -10.21 -7.00
C PRO A 87 27.17 -10.56 -6.55
N PRO A 88 26.26 -10.93 -7.46
CA PRO A 88 24.95 -11.45 -7.06
C PRO A 88 25.19 -12.65 -6.15
N ASP A 89 24.79 -12.51 -4.90
CA ASP A 89 24.82 -13.60 -3.94
C ASP A 89 23.74 -14.60 -4.39
N ASP A 90 24.17 -15.74 -4.94
CA ASP A 90 23.30 -16.87 -5.28
C ASP A 90 22.73 -17.57 -4.04
N SER A 91 22.99 -17.05 -2.83
CA SER A 91 22.14 -17.33 -1.68
C SER A 91 20.87 -16.47 -1.76
N ASP A 92 19.95 -16.91 -2.64
CA ASP A 92 18.52 -16.81 -2.36
C ASP A 92 18.28 -17.54 -1.03
N GLY A 93 18.59 -16.85 0.06
CA GLY A 93 18.24 -17.22 1.40
C GLY A 93 16.74 -17.40 1.37
N ASP A 94 16.35 -18.67 1.44
CA ASP A 94 15.02 -19.15 1.73
C ASP A 94 14.56 -18.42 3.00
N ASP A 95 13.94 -17.25 2.81
CA ASP A 95 13.26 -16.48 3.84
C ASP A 95 12.04 -17.30 4.24
N SER A 96 12.33 -18.36 4.98
CA SER A 96 11.46 -19.07 5.91
C SER A 96 11.13 -18.14 7.10
N GLY A 97 10.98 -16.85 6.85
CA GLY A 97 10.30 -15.92 7.72
C GLY A 97 8.83 -16.24 7.65
N ASP A 98 8.28 -16.73 8.75
CA ASP A 98 6.88 -17.02 8.98
C ASP A 98 6.06 -15.73 8.86
N GLY A 99 5.90 -15.25 7.62
CA GLY A 99 5.31 -13.97 7.28
C GLY A 99 3.83 -14.01 7.64
N GLU A 100 3.52 -13.47 8.81
CA GLU A 100 2.21 -13.32 9.47
C GLU A 100 1.03 -13.62 8.52
N ARG A 101 0.74 -14.91 8.29
CA ARG A 101 -0.21 -15.32 7.25
C ARG A 101 -1.61 -14.87 7.67
N SER A 102 -2.20 -13.96 6.89
CA SER A 102 -3.50 -13.38 7.20
C SER A 102 -4.62 -14.37 6.92
N LEU A 103 -5.60 -14.36 7.81
CA LEU A 103 -6.89 -14.98 7.62
C LEU A 103 -7.60 -14.41 6.37
N LEU A 104 -8.28 -15.28 5.61
CA LEU A 104 -9.16 -14.90 4.49
C LEU A 104 -10.15 -13.80 4.88
N THR A 105 -10.36 -12.82 4.00
CA THR A 105 -11.37 -11.77 4.22
C THR A 105 -12.78 -12.33 4.07
N ARG A 106 -13.75 -11.70 4.74
CA ARG A 106 -15.16 -12.10 4.68
C ARG A 106 -15.69 -12.09 3.24
N SER A 107 -15.31 -11.08 2.44
CA SER A 107 -15.67 -10.98 1.03
C SER A 107 -15.26 -12.19 0.21
N THR A 108 -14.05 -12.72 0.44
CA THR A 108 -13.57 -13.92 -0.27
C THR A 108 -14.33 -15.17 0.19
N ILE A 109 -14.66 -15.28 1.48
CA ILE A 109 -15.50 -16.38 1.99
C ILE A 109 -16.90 -16.32 1.37
N ASP A 110 -17.50 -15.12 1.28
CA ASP A 110 -18.80 -14.93 0.64
C ASP A 110 -18.77 -15.31 -0.85
N ALA A 111 -17.65 -15.08 -1.56
CA ALA A 111 -17.47 -15.53 -2.94
C ALA A 111 -17.44 -17.06 -3.07
N TYR A 112 -16.76 -17.77 -2.16
CA TYR A 112 -16.80 -19.24 -2.11
C TYR A 112 -18.21 -19.77 -1.83
N ILE A 113 -18.91 -19.17 -0.85
CA ILE A 113 -20.30 -19.54 -0.54
C ILE A 113 -21.19 -19.30 -1.76
N ALA A 114 -21.02 -18.19 -2.48
CA ALA A 114 -21.77 -17.91 -3.70
C ALA A 114 -21.54 -18.98 -4.77
N ALA A 115 -20.29 -19.41 -5.00
CA ALA A 115 -19.98 -20.48 -5.95
C ALA A 115 -20.67 -21.81 -5.58
N VAL A 116 -20.67 -22.19 -4.29
CA VAL A 116 -21.37 -23.40 -3.82
C VAL A 116 -22.89 -23.26 -3.93
N MET A 117 -23.43 -22.06 -3.70
CA MET A 117 -24.85 -21.76 -3.90
C MET A 117 -25.27 -21.88 -5.37
N GLU A 118 -24.43 -21.45 -6.32
CA GLU A 118 -24.70 -21.65 -7.75
C GLU A 118 -24.68 -23.14 -8.12
N LEU A 119 -23.71 -23.90 -7.59
CA LEU A 119 -23.69 -25.35 -7.78
C LEU A 119 -24.96 -26.01 -7.25
N TRP A 120 -25.42 -25.61 -6.06
CA TRP A 120 -26.69 -26.09 -5.48
C TRP A 120 -27.88 -25.78 -6.39
N ARG A 121 -27.97 -24.56 -6.93
CA ARG A 121 -29.04 -24.18 -7.87
C ARG A 121 -29.03 -25.05 -9.12
N VAL A 122 -27.86 -25.34 -9.67
CA VAL A 122 -27.70 -26.26 -10.82
C VAL A 122 -28.17 -27.66 -10.46
N GLN A 123 -27.81 -28.17 -9.27
CA GLN A 123 -28.26 -29.49 -8.81
C GLN A 123 -29.78 -29.56 -8.64
N VAL A 124 -30.41 -28.53 -8.09
CA VAL A 124 -31.87 -28.44 -7.95
C VAL A 124 -32.55 -28.38 -9.32
N ALA A 125 -32.01 -27.58 -10.25
CA ALA A 125 -32.54 -27.47 -11.61
C ALA A 125 -32.46 -28.80 -12.39
N HIS A 126 -31.46 -29.64 -12.11
CA HIS A 126 -31.35 -30.99 -12.66
C HIS A 126 -32.29 -32.03 -12.01
N GLY A 127 -33.15 -31.63 -11.08
CA GLY A 127 -34.15 -32.52 -10.47
C GLY A 127 -33.61 -33.37 -9.32
N ASN A 128 -32.45 -33.03 -8.75
CA ASN A 128 -31.97 -33.69 -7.54
C ASN A 128 -32.86 -33.36 -6.34
N LYS A 129 -33.04 -34.31 -5.41
CA LYS A 129 -33.90 -34.19 -4.21
C LYS A 129 -33.40 -33.20 -3.14
N ASN A 130 -32.51 -32.29 -3.49
CA ASN A 130 -31.85 -31.39 -2.55
C ASN A 130 -32.71 -30.13 -2.31
N THR A 131 -33.65 -30.21 -1.36
CA THR A 131 -34.66 -29.16 -1.14
C THR A 131 -34.20 -28.06 -0.18
N GLU A 132 -33.19 -28.32 0.66
CA GLU A 132 -32.76 -27.37 1.69
C GLU A 132 -31.69 -26.41 1.18
N ASN A 133 -31.82 -25.13 1.56
CA ASN A 133 -30.83 -24.12 1.22
C ASN A 133 -29.52 -24.38 2.00
N PRO A 134 -28.37 -24.58 1.33
CA PRO A 134 -27.11 -24.89 2.00
C PRO A 134 -26.64 -23.79 2.95
N ARG A 135 -27.04 -22.52 2.72
CA ARG A 135 -26.71 -21.39 3.59
C ARG A 135 -27.60 -21.36 4.84
N GLY A 136 -27.47 -22.40 5.66
CA GLY A 136 -28.21 -22.57 6.91
C GLY A 136 -27.66 -21.75 8.09
N ALA A 137 -28.21 -22.01 9.28
CA ALA A 137 -27.84 -21.34 10.52
C ALA A 137 -26.36 -21.54 10.89
N ALA A 138 -25.79 -22.71 10.63
CA ALA A 138 -24.38 -23.02 10.91
C ALA A 138 -23.42 -22.09 10.14
N VAL A 139 -23.62 -21.93 8.82
CA VAL A 139 -22.83 -21.03 7.98
C VAL A 139 -22.94 -19.58 8.48
N ARG A 140 -24.13 -19.15 8.88
CA ARG A 140 -24.34 -17.82 9.47
C ARG A 140 -23.55 -17.65 10.78
N GLY A 141 -23.57 -18.64 11.66
CA GLY A 141 -22.80 -18.66 12.90
C GLY A 141 -21.30 -18.53 12.67
N PHE A 142 -20.74 -19.27 11.69
CA PHE A 142 -19.33 -19.16 11.32
C PHE A 142 -18.96 -17.77 10.80
N LEU A 143 -19.80 -17.17 9.96
CA LEU A 143 -19.58 -15.81 9.45
C LEU A 143 -19.63 -14.76 10.57
N GLU A 144 -20.55 -14.89 11.52
CA GLU A 144 -20.62 -14.02 12.70
C GLU A 144 -19.39 -14.17 13.59
N GLN A 145 -18.99 -15.40 13.91
CA GLN A 145 -17.79 -15.68 14.69
C GLN A 145 -16.55 -15.08 14.02
N ARG A 146 -16.45 -15.20 12.69
CA ARG A 146 -15.37 -14.59 11.90
C ARG A 146 -15.38 -13.06 11.99
N SER A 147 -16.55 -12.43 11.88
CA SER A 147 -16.70 -10.98 12.01
C SER A 147 -16.26 -10.50 13.39
N ARG A 148 -16.72 -11.19 14.45
CA ARG A 148 -16.34 -10.90 15.84
C ARG A 148 -14.84 -11.04 16.06
N ARG A 149 -14.21 -12.08 15.52
CA ARG A 149 -12.75 -12.29 15.60
C ARG A 149 -11.99 -11.18 14.89
N ARG A 150 -12.42 -10.76 13.69
CA ARG A 150 -11.80 -9.62 12.99
C ARG A 150 -11.95 -8.32 13.78
N HIS A 151 -13.13 -8.01 14.31
CA HIS A 151 -13.32 -6.81 15.13
C HIS A 151 -12.47 -6.82 16.41
N ARG A 152 -12.28 -7.99 17.03
CA ARG A 152 -11.34 -8.15 18.15
C ARG A 152 -9.91 -7.86 17.72
N LEU A 153 -9.45 -8.47 16.63
CA LEU A 153 -8.12 -8.21 16.08
C LEU A 153 -7.91 -6.74 15.72
N ASP A 154 -8.87 -6.11 15.05
CA ASP A 154 -8.79 -4.69 14.68
C ASP A 154 -8.71 -3.80 15.94
N ARG A 155 -9.37 -4.18 17.03
CA ARG A 155 -9.31 -3.47 18.30
C ARG A 155 -7.95 -3.67 18.98
N ASP A 156 -7.46 -4.90 19.02
CA ASP A 156 -6.19 -5.25 19.66
C ASP A 156 -4.99 -4.70 18.87
N SER A 157 -5.11 -4.58 17.54
CA SER A 157 -4.12 -3.96 16.66
C SER A 157 -4.24 -2.44 16.60
N TYR A 158 -5.11 -1.83 17.41
CA TYR A 158 -5.41 -0.39 17.39
C TYR A 158 -5.64 0.17 15.98
N LYS A 159 -6.35 -0.61 15.13
CA LYS A 159 -6.62 -0.18 13.76
C LYS A 159 -7.46 1.08 13.80
N ASP A 160 -6.96 2.13 13.15
CA ASP A 160 -7.70 3.37 12.99
C ASP A 160 -8.98 3.11 12.16
N ARG A 161 -10.13 3.47 12.73
CA ARG A 161 -11.44 3.32 12.08
C ARG A 161 -11.82 4.54 11.24
N GLY A 162 -11.12 5.67 11.45
CA GLY A 162 -11.28 6.89 10.68
C GLY A 162 -10.47 6.93 9.39
N SER A 163 -9.43 6.10 9.28
CA SER A 163 -8.49 6.11 8.15
C SER A 163 -9.10 5.73 6.80
N ASP A 164 -10.21 4.98 6.80
CA ASP A 164 -10.86 4.45 5.59
C ASP A 164 -12.27 5.06 5.38
N GLY A 165 -12.64 6.09 6.15
CA GLY A 165 -13.98 6.69 6.12
C GLY A 165 -14.14 7.82 5.10
N ILE A 166 -15.33 8.43 5.01
CA ILE A 166 -15.59 9.61 4.15
C ILE A 166 -14.73 10.82 4.57
N GLN A 167 -14.29 10.83 5.82
CA GLN A 167 -13.36 11.82 6.37
C GLN A 167 -11.88 11.46 6.13
N ALA A 168 -11.61 10.29 5.55
CA ALA A 168 -10.28 9.96 5.08
C ALA A 168 -9.98 10.89 3.90
N GLY A 169 -9.03 11.80 4.11
CA GLY A 169 -8.44 12.54 3.01
C GLY A 169 -7.78 11.60 1.99
N TYR A 170 -7.39 12.15 0.85
CA TYR A 170 -6.56 11.42 -0.11
C TYR A 170 -5.16 11.17 0.44
N SER A 171 -4.60 10.00 0.12
CA SER A 171 -3.17 9.74 0.27
C SER A 171 -2.34 10.50 -0.76
N ASP A 172 -1.04 10.68 -0.53
CA ASP A 172 -0.13 11.34 -1.47
C ASP A 172 -0.16 10.72 -2.87
N ASN A 173 -0.34 9.39 -2.97
CA ASN A 173 -0.41 8.70 -4.25
C ASN A 173 -1.74 8.95 -4.96
N GLU A 174 -2.85 8.96 -4.22
CA GLU A 174 -4.16 9.29 -4.77
C GLU A 174 -4.20 10.74 -5.23
N TRP A 175 -3.60 11.65 -4.46
CA TRP A 175 -3.41 13.04 -4.81
C TRP A 175 -2.69 13.20 -6.15
N LEU A 176 -1.55 12.53 -6.32
CA LEU A 176 -0.79 12.55 -7.57
C LEU A 176 -1.61 11.98 -8.74
N ARG A 177 -2.28 10.84 -8.56
CA ARG A 177 -3.11 10.21 -9.60
C ARG A 177 -4.26 11.11 -10.05
N ILE A 178 -4.93 11.79 -9.10
CA ILE A 178 -5.99 12.75 -9.42
C ILE A 178 -5.43 13.89 -10.27
N HIS A 179 -4.26 14.44 -9.89
CA HIS A 179 -3.65 15.52 -10.63
C HIS A 179 -3.13 15.12 -12.01
N GLU A 180 -2.55 13.94 -12.14
CA GLU A 180 -2.08 13.39 -13.41
C GLU A 180 -3.25 13.18 -14.37
N TYR A 181 -4.34 12.57 -13.89
CA TYR A 181 -5.56 12.39 -14.67
C TYR A 181 -6.18 13.72 -15.13
N LEU A 182 -6.28 14.70 -14.23
CA LEU A 182 -6.83 16.02 -14.57
C LEU A 182 -5.91 16.82 -15.49
N LEU A 183 -4.59 16.64 -15.39
CA LEU A 183 -3.63 17.30 -16.25
C LEU A 183 -3.64 16.67 -17.65
N SER A 184 -3.65 15.34 -17.74
CA SER A 184 -3.71 14.63 -19.03
C SER A 184 -5.01 14.89 -19.78
N GLY A 185 -6.11 15.10 -19.05
CA GLY A 185 -7.45 15.41 -19.58
C GLY A 185 -7.66 16.89 -19.94
N ALA A 186 -6.73 17.78 -19.56
CA ALA A 186 -6.93 19.23 -19.70
C ALA A 186 -7.02 19.70 -21.16
N ALA A 187 -6.37 18.99 -22.08
CA ALA A 187 -6.42 19.30 -23.51
C ALA A 187 -7.76 18.91 -24.15
N GLN A 188 -8.43 17.88 -23.61
CA GLN A 188 -9.67 17.33 -24.15
C GLN A 188 -10.89 18.03 -23.55
N ALA A 189 -10.80 18.47 -22.29
CA ALA A 189 -11.91 19.10 -21.61
C ALA A 189 -11.41 20.22 -20.67
N PRO A 190 -11.76 21.50 -20.95
CA PRO A 190 -11.27 22.65 -20.17
C PRO A 190 -11.74 22.60 -18.71
N GLN A 191 -12.83 21.91 -18.41
CA GLN A 191 -13.29 21.66 -17.04
C GLN A 191 -12.27 20.90 -16.18
N HIS A 192 -11.40 20.06 -16.77
CA HIS A 192 -10.37 19.34 -16.00
C HIS A 192 -9.35 20.30 -15.41
N PHE A 193 -8.93 21.32 -16.16
CA PHE A 193 -8.03 22.36 -15.65
C PHE A 193 -8.70 23.15 -14.52
N ARG A 194 -9.97 23.54 -14.69
CA ARG A 194 -10.73 24.25 -13.64
C ARG A 194 -10.83 23.43 -12.36
N THR A 195 -11.20 22.16 -12.46
CA THR A 195 -11.29 21.25 -11.31
C THR A 195 -9.93 21.05 -10.65
N ARG A 196 -8.86 20.96 -11.44
CA ARG A 196 -7.49 20.84 -10.91
C ARG A 196 -7.10 22.06 -10.09
N VAL A 197 -7.35 23.26 -10.59
CA VAL A 197 -7.07 24.52 -9.89
C VAL A 197 -7.90 24.60 -8.60
N ASP A 198 -9.19 24.24 -8.64
CA ASP A 198 -10.04 24.22 -7.43
C ASP A 198 -9.49 23.26 -6.36
N LEU A 199 -9.09 22.04 -6.74
CA LEU A 199 -8.48 21.08 -5.82
C LEU A 199 -7.18 21.62 -5.19
N LEU A 200 -6.32 22.24 -5.99
CA LEU A 200 -5.07 22.86 -5.50
C LEU A 200 -5.36 23.96 -4.48
N PHE A 201 -6.34 24.83 -4.74
CA PHE A 201 -6.76 25.85 -3.77
C PHE A 201 -7.32 25.22 -2.49
N GLY A 202 -8.10 24.15 -2.61
CA GLY A 202 -8.63 23.43 -1.45
C GLY A 202 -7.54 22.79 -0.59
N HIS A 203 -6.52 22.21 -1.21
CA HIS A 203 -5.43 21.52 -0.50
C HIS A 203 -4.42 22.48 0.14
N TYR A 204 -3.93 23.47 -0.61
CA TYR A 204 -2.84 24.33 -0.15
C TYR A 204 -3.32 25.50 0.69
N TYR A 205 -4.48 26.09 0.37
CA TYR A 205 -5.03 27.22 1.11
C TYR A 205 -6.08 26.79 2.14
N LEU A 206 -6.41 25.50 2.22
CA LEU A 206 -7.42 24.94 3.14
C LEU A 206 -8.78 25.66 3.04
N LEU A 207 -9.09 26.18 1.86
CA LEU A 207 -10.28 26.98 1.63
C LEU A 207 -11.52 26.09 1.54
N ARG A 208 -12.59 26.50 2.21
CA ARG A 208 -13.91 25.88 2.06
C ARG A 208 -14.47 26.18 0.66
N GLY A 209 -15.35 25.31 0.17
CA GLY A 209 -15.98 25.47 -1.15
C GLY A 209 -16.77 26.77 -1.31
N GLU A 210 -17.20 27.41 -0.22
CA GLU A 210 -17.79 28.75 -0.29
C GLU A 210 -16.74 29.82 -0.62
N ASN A 211 -15.62 29.85 0.10
CA ASN A 211 -14.54 30.82 -0.13
C ASN A 211 -13.96 30.67 -1.54
N ARG A 212 -13.72 29.43 -1.99
CA ARG A 212 -13.17 29.16 -3.34
C ARG A 212 -14.08 29.66 -4.47
N ARG A 213 -15.39 29.63 -4.29
CA ARG A 213 -16.36 30.12 -5.29
C ARG A 213 -16.46 31.64 -5.34
N LYS A 214 -16.11 32.33 -4.24
CA LYS A 214 -16.11 33.80 -4.15
C LYS A 214 -14.78 34.43 -4.53
N MET A 215 -13.71 33.64 -4.72
CA MET A 215 -12.41 34.18 -5.11
C MET A 215 -12.46 34.72 -6.53
N GLU A 216 -11.91 35.93 -6.68
CA GLU A 216 -11.69 36.56 -7.97
C GLU A 216 -10.20 36.54 -8.30
N LEU A 217 -9.87 36.64 -9.59
CA LEU A 217 -8.47 36.71 -10.00
C LEU A 217 -7.76 37.96 -9.44
N ALA A 218 -8.53 39.02 -9.18
CA ALA A 218 -8.05 40.26 -8.57
C ALA A 218 -7.60 40.09 -7.11
N ASP A 219 -8.02 39.03 -6.42
CA ASP A 219 -7.60 38.73 -5.05
C ASP A 219 -6.16 38.16 -5.00
N LEU A 220 -5.64 37.68 -6.13
CA LEU A 220 -4.30 37.10 -6.22
C LEU A 220 -3.27 38.20 -6.48
N SER A 221 -2.38 38.40 -5.51
CA SER A 221 -1.22 39.29 -5.66
C SER A 221 0.07 38.51 -5.89
N LEU A 222 0.91 39.04 -6.77
CA LEU A 222 2.26 38.53 -6.98
C LEU A 222 3.16 39.03 -5.85
N LEU A 223 3.65 38.11 -5.03
CA LEU A 223 4.69 38.41 -4.06
C LEU A 223 6.05 38.34 -4.76
N ASP A 224 6.61 39.50 -5.11
CA ASP A 224 8.02 39.58 -5.49
C ASP A 224 8.89 39.57 -4.22
N TYR A 225 9.57 38.45 -4.00
CA TYR A 225 10.45 38.26 -2.84
C TYR A 225 11.64 39.23 -2.82
N ARG A 226 11.96 39.89 -3.94
CA ARG A 226 13.03 40.90 -4.02
C ARG A 226 12.61 42.21 -3.35
N GLN A 227 11.35 42.61 -3.50
CA GLN A 227 10.79 43.81 -2.87
C GLN A 227 10.49 43.60 -1.38
N ARG A 228 10.13 42.38 -0.97
CA ARG A 228 9.81 42.07 0.43
C ARG A 228 11.01 42.24 1.37
N LYS A 229 12.23 41.89 0.92
CA LYS A 229 13.45 42.11 1.71
C LYS A 229 13.73 43.61 1.88
N ALA A 230 13.62 44.39 0.80
CA ALA A 230 13.79 45.84 0.86
C ALA A 230 12.73 46.55 1.74
N GLN A 231 11.48 46.06 1.76
CA GLN A 231 10.42 46.59 2.63
C GLN A 231 10.61 46.22 4.10
N LEU A 232 11.09 45.01 4.40
CA LEU A 232 11.43 44.60 5.77
C LEU A 232 12.64 45.39 6.30
N ASP A 233 13.65 45.63 5.46
CA ASP A 233 14.82 46.43 5.82
C ASP A 233 14.45 47.91 6.02
N ALA A 234 13.48 48.44 5.25
CA ALA A 234 12.97 49.80 5.40
C ALA A 234 12.02 50.01 6.60
N ALA A 235 11.33 48.95 7.06
CA ALA A 235 10.47 48.99 8.25
C ALA A 235 11.24 48.73 9.56
N ALA A 236 12.52 48.36 9.46
CA ALA A 236 13.43 48.15 10.60
C ALA A 236 14.29 49.38 10.93
N LEU A 237 14.07 50.51 10.23
CA LEU A 237 14.61 51.85 10.48
C LEU A 237 13.50 52.76 11.00
#